data_AF-K1YMR7-F1
#
_entry.id   AF-K1YMR7-F1
#
_cell.length_a   1.000
_cell.length_b   1.000
_cell.length_c   1.000
_cell.angle_alpha   90.00
_cell.angle_beta   90.00
_cell.angle_gamma   90.00
#
_symmetry.space_group_name_H-M   'P 1'
#
loop_
_entity.id
_entity.type
_entity.pdbx_description
1 polymer ?
#
loop_
_entity_poly.entity_id
_entity_poly.type
_entity_poly.pdbx_seq_one_letter_code
_entity_poly.pdbx_strand_id
1 'polypeptide(L)' 'MAKKKYYAVAAGRSCGIFTDWPTAEAQVKGYPGAKYKSFASEADASAWLDNPVQARREA' A
#
# COMPACT_ATOMS: atom_id res chain seq x y z
N MET A 1 -18.48 12.46 7.40
CA MET A 1 -18.07 11.77 6.15
C MET A 1 -16.90 10.85 6.49
N ALA A 2 -17.07 9.53 6.41
CA ALA A 2 -16.03 8.57 6.78
C ALA A 2 -14.80 8.75 5.89
N LYS A 3 -13.63 8.99 6.49
CA LYS A 3 -12.34 9.03 5.78
C LYS A 3 -12.10 7.66 5.14
N LYS A 4 -12.42 7.52 3.86
CA LYS A 4 -12.02 6.37 3.04
C LYS A 4 -10.49 6.35 3.03
N LYS A 5 -9.91 5.29 3.59
CA LYS A 5 -8.46 5.06 3.57
C LYS A 5 -8.16 4.20 2.36
N TYR A 6 -7.24 4.66 1.53
CA TYR A 6 -6.76 3.94 0.35
C TYR A 6 -5.43 3.28 0.70
N TYR A 7 -5.31 2.00 0.46
CA TYR A 7 -4.11 1.22 0.75
C TYR A 7 -3.42 0.89 -0.57
N ALA A 8 -2.35 1.61 -0.89
CA ALA A 8 -1.52 1.29 -2.04
C ALA A 8 -0.56 0.16 -1.66
N VAL A 9 -0.58 -0.93 -2.42
CA VAL A 9 0.39 -2.02 -2.33
C VAL A 9 1.23 -1.98 -3.60
N ALA A 10 2.50 -1.62 -3.46
CA ALA A 10 3.45 -1.59 -4.57
C ALA A 10 4.23 -2.89 -4.71
N ALA A 11 4.46 -3.61 -3.61
CA ALA A 11 5.08 -4.92 -3.64
C ALA A 11 4.39 -5.85 -2.64
N GLY A 12 3.98 -7.01 -3.14
CA GLY A 12 3.22 -8.02 -2.42
C GLY A 12 2.78 -9.09 -3.40
N ARG A 13 1.89 -9.98 -2.96
CA ARG A 13 1.26 -10.98 -3.84
C ARG A 13 0.39 -10.34 -4.93
N SER A 14 -0.21 -9.20 -4.62
CA SER A 14 -1.03 -8.42 -5.54
C SER A 14 -0.75 -6.94 -5.33
N CYS A 15 -0.37 -6.24 -6.39
CA CYS A 15 -0.07 -4.80 -6.38
C CYS A 15 -1.25 -3.99 -6.91
N GLY A 16 -1.53 -2.86 -6.29
CA GLY A 16 -2.67 -1.99 -6.63
C GLY A 16 -3.14 -1.15 -5.46
N ILE A 17 -4.22 -0.40 -5.67
CA ILE A 17 -4.88 0.40 -4.63
C ILE A 17 -6.07 -0.40 -4.11
N PHE A 18 -6.09 -0.66 -2.80
CA PHE A 18 -7.16 -1.35 -2.12
C PHE A 18 -7.91 -0.38 -1.22
N THR A 19 -9.23 -0.51 -1.14
CA THR A 19 -10.05 0.22 -0.16
C THR A 19 -10.16 -0.51 1.18
N ASP A 20 -9.60 -1.72 1.26
CA ASP A 20 -9.81 -2.68 2.34
C ASP A 20 -8.47 -3.15 2.91
N TRP A 21 -8.27 -2.89 4.21
CA TRP A 21 -7.11 -3.39 4.94
C TRP A 21 -6.99 -4.91 4.98
N PRO A 22 -8.03 -5.72 5.31
CA PRO A 22 -7.84 -7.17 5.46
C PRO A 22 -7.40 -7.84 4.15
N THR A 23 -7.90 -7.36 3.01
CA THR A 23 -7.46 -7.82 1.69
C THR A 23 -6.00 -7.43 1.44
N ALA A 24 -5.65 -6.15 1.64
CA ALA A 24 -4.29 -5.65 1.45
C ALA A 24 -3.28 -6.36 2.36
N GLU A 25 -3.62 -6.57 3.64
CA GLU A 25 -2.82 -7.29 4.63
C GLU A 25 -2.53 -8.71 4.14
N ALA A 26 -3.53 -9.45 3.66
CA ALA A 26 -3.32 -10.80 3.14
C ALA A 26 -2.38 -10.85 1.92
N GLN A 27 -2.28 -9.76 1.14
CA GLN A 27 -1.37 -9.69 -0.01
C GLN A 27 0.08 -9.39 0.40
N VAL A 28 0.28 -8.60 1.45
CA VAL A 28 1.62 -8.18 1.91
C VAL A 28 2.18 -9.09 3.01
N LYS A 29 1.30 -9.75 3.77
CA LYS A 29 1.65 -10.61 4.90
C LYS A 29 2.37 -11.86 4.40
N GLY A 30 3.61 -12.01 4.86
CA GLY A 30 4.49 -13.11 4.44
C GLY A 30 5.19 -12.88 3.10
N TYR A 31 5.10 -11.69 2.50
CA TYR A 31 5.86 -11.34 1.31
C TYR A 31 7.18 -10.63 1.72
N PRO A 32 8.36 -11.21 1.42
CA PRO A 32 9.63 -10.57 1.74
C PRO A 32 9.81 -9.29 0.93
N GLY A 33 10.03 -8.16 1.61
CA GLY A 33 10.12 -6.85 0.95
C GLY A 33 8.77 -6.26 0.52
N ALA A 34 7.68 -6.62 1.19
CA ALA A 34 6.37 -6.06 0.90
C ALA A 34 6.35 -4.53 1.10
N LYS A 35 5.93 -3.82 0.05
CA LYS A 35 5.78 -2.36 0.03
C LYS A 35 4.31 -2.01 -0.01
N TYR A 36 3.82 -1.40 1.07
CA TYR A 36 2.47 -0.86 1.12
C TYR A 36 2.43 0.44 1.91
N LYS A 37 1.44 1.29 1.61
CA LYS A 37 1.23 2.56 2.29
C LYS A 37 -0.25 2.95 2.26
N SER A 38 -0.73 3.51 3.36
CA SER A 38 -2.11 4.01 3.49
C SER A 38 -2.17 5.51 3.22
N PHE A 39 -3.13 5.92 2.43
CA PHE A 39 -3.37 7.29 1.98
C PHE A 39 -4.79 7.73 2.30
N ALA A 40 -4.98 9.04 2.42
CA ALA A 40 -6.30 9.64 2.57
C ALA A 40 -6.97 9.94 1.20
N SER A 41 -6.20 9.89 0.11
CA SER A 41 -6.64 10.20 -1.25
C SER A 41 -6.15 9.14 -2.23
N GLU A 42 -6.99 8.76 -3.18
CA GLU A 42 -6.65 7.82 -4.27
C GLU A 42 -5.53 8.37 -5.17
N ALA A 43 -5.52 9.68 -5.42
CA ALA A 43 -4.48 10.34 -6.20
C ALA A 43 -3.08 10.25 -5.57
N ASP A 44 -3.00 10.33 -4.23
CA ASP A 44 -1.73 10.17 -3.52
C ASP A 44 -1.28 8.70 -3.54
N ALA A 45 -2.25 7.79 -3.43
CA ALA A 45 -2.02 6.35 -3.55
C ALA A 45 -1.51 5.94 -4.94
N SER A 46 -2.10 6.46 -6.02
CA SER A 46 -1.66 6.19 -7.39
C SER A 46 -0.28 6.78 -7.69
N ALA A 47 -0.03 8.01 -7.23
CA ALA A 47 1.29 8.65 -7.36
C ALA A 47 2.39 7.87 -6.62
N TRP A 48 2.08 7.31 -5.44
CA TRP A 48 3.04 6.49 -4.72
C TRP A 48 3.26 5.11 -5.34
N LEU A 49 2.29 4.55 -6.07
CA LEU A 49 2.49 3.30 -6.83
C LEU A 49 3.50 3.48 -7.96
N ASP A 50 3.53 4.66 -8.60
CA ASP A 50 4.51 4.99 -9.65
C ASP A 50 5.94 5.05 -9.09
N ASN A 51 6.11 5.61 -7.88
CA ASN A 51 7.38 5.62 -7.18
C ASN A 51 7.27 5.10 -5.74
N PRO A 52 7.34 3.76 -5.55
CA PRO A 52 7.14 3.15 -4.24
C PRO A 52 8.40 3.26 -3.39
N VAL A 53 8.61 4.46 -2.86
CA VAL A 53 9.58 4.76 -1.83
C VAL A 53 9.00 4.28 -0.51
N GLN A 54 9.30 3.03 -0.16
CA GLN A 54 9.20 2.61 1.23
C GLN A 54 10.46 3.13 1.91
N ALA A 55 10.28 3.98 2.91
CA ALA A 55 11.37 4.47 3.74
C ALA A 55 12.22 3.25 4.15
N ARG A 56 13.46 3.25 3.67
CA ARG A 56 14.52 2.32 4.04
C ARG A 56 14.37 2.05 5.53
N ARG A 57 13.94 0.85 5.92
CA ARG A 57 14.21 0.37 7.27
C ARG A 57 15.72 0.23 7.32
N GLU A 58 16.37 1.29 7.78
CA GLU A 58 17.74 1.24 8.28
C GLU A 58 17.79 0.13 9.32
N ALA A 59 18.62 -0.87 9.04
CA ALA A 59 19.03 -1.88 10.00
C ALA A 59 20.17 -1.30 10.85
#